data_AF-A0A1N6IVB4-F1
#
_entry.id   AF-A0A1N6IVB4-F1
#
_cell.length_a   1.000
_cell.length_b   1.000
_cell.length_c   1.000
_cell.angle_alpha   90.00
_cell.angle_beta   90.00
_cell.angle_gamma   90.00
#
_symmetry.space_group_name_H-M   'P 1'
#
loop_
_entity.id
_entity.type
_entity.pdbx_description
1 polymer ?
#
loop_
_entity_poly.entity_id
_entity_poly.type
_entity_poly.pdbx_seq_one_letter_code
_entity_poly.pdbx_strand_id
1 'polypeptide(L)'
;MDAARRAIMALAMVGLTLAGCDSRLHYEHAKVHGKVTYQGKPVPLGSVLFVPVVPPADGLMQPASGSINPDGTYELKSEADAGAILGEHKVVVVAIDGGAAAEPAKAADSGPAPVAKSVRLKSLIPKKYSDPTTTPLTRKVVAGDNVIDIEITD
;
A
#
# COMPACT_ATOMS: atom_id res chain seq x y z
N MET A 1 1.75 -72.47 -3.71
CA MET A 1 0.75 -71.46 -4.14
C MET A 1 -0.27 -71.38 -3.01
N ASP A 2 -0.21 -70.43 -2.07
CA ASP A 2 -0.88 -69.12 -2.17
C ASP A 2 -0.34 -68.14 -1.09
N ALA A 3 0.96 -68.19 -0.76
CA ALA A 3 1.60 -67.18 0.09
C ALA A 3 1.80 -65.83 -0.63
N ALA A 4 1.63 -65.80 -1.95
CA ALA A 4 1.79 -64.62 -2.80
C ALA A 4 0.49 -63.79 -2.99
N ARG A 5 -0.65 -64.26 -2.46
CA ARG A 5 -1.96 -63.60 -2.67
C ARG A 5 -2.47 -62.76 -1.50
N ARG A 6 -1.83 -62.87 -0.33
CA ARG A 6 -2.16 -62.05 0.85
C ARG A 6 -1.33 -60.77 0.99
N ALA A 7 -0.49 -60.47 -0.01
CA ALA A 7 0.26 -59.23 -0.10
C ALA A 7 -0.52 -58.09 -0.80
N ILE A 8 -1.78 -58.34 -1.22
CA ILE A 8 -2.56 -57.38 -2.03
C ILE A 8 -3.55 -56.56 -1.17
N MET A 9 -3.76 -56.92 0.11
CA MET A 9 -4.73 -56.23 0.98
C MET A 9 -4.10 -55.31 2.03
N ALA A 10 -2.91 -54.76 1.74
CA ALA A 10 -2.20 -53.82 2.60
C ALA A 10 -1.79 -52.52 1.88
N LEU A 11 -2.46 -52.15 0.77
CA LEU A 11 -2.12 -50.96 -0.03
C LEU A 11 -3.24 -49.90 -0.10
N ALA A 12 -4.34 -50.06 0.63
CA ALA A 12 -5.44 -49.09 0.66
C ALA A 12 -5.30 -48.06 1.79
N MET A 13 -4.09 -47.55 2.03
CA MET A 13 -3.82 -46.52 3.04
C MET A 13 -2.82 -45.49 2.54
N VAL A 14 -2.98 -45.05 1.28
CA VAL A 14 -2.16 -43.99 0.70
C VAL A 14 -3.05 -42.80 0.36
N GLY A 15 -3.00 -41.81 1.26
CA GLY A 15 -2.90 -40.40 0.91
C GLY A 15 -4.06 -39.79 0.14
N LEU A 16 -5.20 -39.60 0.80
CA LEU A 16 -6.13 -38.51 0.42
C LEU A 16 -6.05 -37.39 1.46
N THR A 17 -4.84 -36.91 1.73
CA THR A 17 -4.61 -35.72 2.55
C THR A 17 -4.50 -34.50 1.64
N LEU A 18 -5.57 -33.70 1.63
CA LEU A 18 -5.56 -32.24 1.53
C LEU A 18 -4.63 -31.65 0.46
N ALA A 19 -5.10 -31.55 -0.78
CA ALA A 19 -4.76 -30.44 -1.65
C ALA A 19 -5.96 -29.48 -1.70
N GLY A 20 -6.30 -28.91 -0.54
CA GLY A 20 -7.01 -27.65 -0.51
C GLY A 20 -6.06 -26.59 -1.05
N CYS A 21 -5.98 -26.45 -2.37
CA CYS A 21 -5.47 -25.24 -3.00
C CYS A 21 -6.40 -24.11 -2.59
N ASP A 22 -6.15 -23.49 -1.43
CA ASP A 22 -6.57 -22.12 -1.18
C ASP A 22 -5.70 -21.23 -2.08
N SER A 23 -5.94 -21.29 -3.39
CA SER A 23 -5.40 -20.36 -4.36
C SER A 23 -6.19 -19.05 -4.27
N ARG A 24 -6.33 -18.51 -3.05
CA ARG A 24 -6.40 -17.06 -2.89
C ARG A 24 -5.13 -16.55 -3.53
N LEU A 25 -5.29 -15.82 -4.63
CA LEU A 25 -4.24 -15.06 -5.28
C LEU A 25 -3.71 -14.06 -4.24
N HIS A 26 -2.81 -14.51 -3.37
CA HIS A 26 -2.08 -13.62 -2.47
C HIS A 26 -1.12 -12.86 -3.36
N TYR A 27 -1.42 -11.59 -3.61
CA TYR A 27 -0.41 -10.68 -4.13
C TYR A 27 0.71 -10.61 -3.10
N GLU A 28 1.91 -10.93 -3.54
CA GLU A 28 3.07 -10.73 -2.70
C GLU A 28 3.21 -9.21 -2.47
N HIS A 29 3.17 -8.83 -1.20
CA HIS A 29 3.39 -7.46 -0.78
C HIS A 29 4.82 -7.34 -0.29
N ALA A 30 5.47 -6.24 -0.68
CA ALA A 30 6.82 -5.92 -0.29
C ALA A 30 6.81 -4.67 0.58
N LYS A 31 7.66 -4.67 1.62
CA LYS A 31 7.79 -3.52 2.51
C LYS A 31 8.34 -2.34 1.72
N VAL A 32 7.68 -1.20 1.80
CA VAL A 32 8.12 0.04 1.18
C VAL A 32 8.17 1.13 2.24
N HIS A 33 9.31 1.78 2.33
CA HIS A 33 9.52 2.93 3.19
C HIS A 33 10.55 3.87 2.58
N GLY A 34 10.66 5.09 3.10
CA GLY A 34 11.64 6.05 2.61
C GLY A 34 11.36 7.44 3.13
N LYS A 35 11.90 8.44 2.45
CA LYS A 35 11.77 9.85 2.82
C LYS A 35 11.23 10.70 1.67
N VAL A 36 10.36 11.64 2.01
CA VAL A 36 9.84 12.67 1.10
C VAL A 36 10.55 13.99 1.35
N THR A 37 11.13 14.56 0.30
CA THR A 37 11.76 15.88 0.32
C THR A 37 11.15 16.79 -0.75
N TYR A 38 11.04 18.07 -0.41
CA TYR A 38 10.71 19.14 -1.34
C TYR A 38 11.81 20.21 -1.32
N GLN A 39 12.44 20.46 -2.48
CA GLN A 39 13.55 21.41 -2.63
C GLN A 39 14.67 21.18 -1.58
N GLY A 40 15.03 19.92 -1.37
CA GLY A 40 16.05 19.50 -0.41
C GLY A 40 15.63 19.54 1.07
N LYS A 41 14.39 19.94 1.38
CA LYS A 41 13.86 19.97 2.76
C LYS A 41 12.90 18.81 2.99
N PRO A 42 12.88 18.17 4.18
CA PRO A 42 11.88 17.15 4.49
C PRO A 42 10.47 17.75 4.44
N VAL A 43 9.53 17.01 3.86
CA VAL A 43 8.10 17.35 3.94
C VAL A 43 7.60 16.95 5.33
N PRO A 44 7.13 17.88 6.17
CA PRO A 44 6.85 17.58 7.58
C PRO A 44 5.47 16.96 7.83
N LEU A 45 4.55 17.05 6.86
CA LEU A 45 3.21 16.52 7.01
C LEU A 45 2.59 16.23 5.64
N GLY A 46 1.93 15.08 5.55
CA GLY A 46 1.25 14.67 4.33
C GLY A 46 0.99 13.17 4.26
N SER A 47 0.71 12.71 3.06
CA SER A 47 0.60 11.29 2.73
C SER A 47 1.24 10.97 1.38
N VAL A 48 1.69 9.73 1.26
CA VAL A 48 2.20 9.12 0.03
C VAL A 48 1.21 8.02 -0.36
N LEU A 49 0.92 7.93 -1.64
CA LEU A 49 0.04 6.91 -2.22
C LEU A 49 0.73 6.31 -3.45
N PHE A 50 0.83 4.98 -3.48
CA PHE A 50 1.35 4.19 -4.59
C PHE A 50 0.18 3.53 -5.29
N VAL A 51 -0.06 3.93 -6.54
CA VAL A 51 -1.13 3.40 -7.38
C VAL A 51 -0.50 2.50 -8.44
N PRO A 52 -0.83 1.20 -8.50
CA PRO A 52 -0.30 0.30 -9.52
C PRO A 52 -0.57 0.83 -10.93
N VAL A 53 0.42 0.76 -11.83
CA VAL A 53 0.25 1.13 -13.25
C VAL A 53 -0.51 0.03 -13.99
N VAL A 54 -0.22 -1.22 -13.63
CA VAL A 54 -0.87 -2.40 -14.20
C VAL A 54 -1.78 -2.99 -13.12
N PRO A 55 -3.08 -3.19 -13.40
CA PRO A 55 -3.95 -3.85 -12.45
C PRO A 55 -3.46 -5.28 -12.21
N PRO A 56 -3.56 -5.79 -10.97
CA PRO A 56 -3.21 -7.16 -10.66
C PRO A 56 -4.08 -8.15 -11.44
N ALA A 57 -3.68 -9.43 -11.46
CA ALA A 57 -4.33 -10.47 -12.27
C ALA A 57 -5.83 -10.69 -11.98
N ASP A 58 -6.33 -10.26 -10.81
CA ASP A 58 -7.74 -10.31 -10.40
C ASP A 58 -8.53 -9.06 -10.82
N GLY A 59 -7.85 -8.06 -11.38
CA GLY A 59 -8.42 -6.78 -11.80
C GLY A 59 -8.66 -5.78 -10.66
N LEU A 60 -8.35 -6.11 -9.40
CA LEU A 60 -8.57 -5.23 -8.26
C LEU A 60 -7.35 -4.35 -8.02
N MET A 61 -7.50 -3.05 -8.21
CA MET A 61 -6.43 -2.09 -7.87
C MET A 61 -6.15 -2.16 -6.36
N GLN A 62 -4.90 -2.47 -6.00
CA GLN A 62 -4.43 -2.53 -4.62
C GLN A 62 -3.45 -1.38 -4.36
N PRO A 63 -3.94 -0.15 -4.14
CA PRO A 63 -3.06 0.96 -3.81
C PRO A 63 -2.52 0.80 -2.38
N ALA A 64 -1.31 1.30 -2.16
CA ALA A 64 -0.69 1.34 -0.84
C ALA A 64 -0.46 2.80 -0.43
N SER A 65 -0.70 3.14 0.83
CA SER A 65 -0.54 4.51 1.32
C SER A 65 0.22 4.58 2.64
N GLY A 66 0.82 5.73 2.91
CA GLY A 66 1.58 5.98 4.12
C GLY A 66 1.51 7.45 4.53
N SER A 67 1.42 7.72 5.82
CA SER A 67 1.55 9.08 6.36
C SER A 67 3.01 9.51 6.38
N ILE A 68 3.26 10.79 6.13
CA ILE A 68 4.59 11.41 6.20
C ILE A 68 4.78 11.96 7.61
N ASN A 69 5.87 11.54 8.25
CA ASN A 69 6.29 12.01 9.56
C ASN A 69 6.98 13.39 9.48
N PRO A 70 7.12 14.12 10.61
CA PRO A 70 7.78 15.43 10.64
C PRO A 70 9.21 15.48 10.09
N ASP A 71 9.92 14.35 10.11
CA ASP A 71 11.27 14.21 9.56
C ASP A 71 11.30 13.86 8.05
N GLY A 72 10.12 13.76 7.43
CA GLY A 72 9.90 13.37 6.04
C GLY A 72 9.77 11.87 5.81
N THR A 73 9.93 11.03 6.83
CA THR A 73 9.88 9.57 6.65
C THR A 73 8.45 9.07 6.43
N TYR A 74 8.29 7.97 5.71
CA TYR A 74 7.02 7.30 5.50
C TYR A 74 7.21 5.79 5.39
N GLU A 75 6.14 5.04 5.70
CA GLU A 75 6.04 3.61 5.45
C GLU A 75 4.68 3.32 4.80
N LEU A 76 4.66 2.50 3.75
CA LEU A 76 3.42 2.14 3.05
C LEU A 76 2.72 0.97 3.70
N LYS A 77 1.40 1.01 3.67
CA LYS A 77 0.48 -0.06 4.05
C LYS A 77 -0.61 -0.15 2.99
N SER A 78 -0.98 -1.37 2.58
CA SER A 78 -2.16 -1.63 1.77
C SER A 78 -3.32 -2.06 2.67
N GLU A 79 -4.52 -2.21 2.11
CA GLU A 79 -5.67 -2.72 2.87
C GLU A 79 -5.52 -4.20 3.23
N ALA A 80 -4.84 -4.97 2.37
CA ALA A 80 -4.64 -6.40 2.55
C ALA A 80 -3.46 -6.71 3.47
N ASP A 81 -2.33 -6.02 3.28
CA ASP A 81 -1.05 -6.34 3.91
C ASP A 81 -0.15 -5.11 4.10
N ALA A 82 0.92 -5.27 4.87
CA ALA A 82 1.94 -4.22 4.99
C ALA A 82 2.70 -4.05 3.66
N GLY A 83 2.96 -2.80 3.26
CA GLY A 83 3.69 -2.50 2.03
C GLY A 83 2.81 -2.35 0.80
N ALA A 84 3.39 -2.61 -0.37
CA ALA A 84 2.75 -2.48 -1.67
C ALA A 84 2.96 -3.76 -2.51
N ILE A 85 2.06 -4.02 -3.45
CA ILE A 85 2.23 -5.13 -4.39
C ILE A 85 3.50 -4.90 -5.24
N LEU A 86 4.08 -5.98 -5.78
CA LEU A 86 5.20 -5.83 -6.72
C LEU A 86 4.76 -5.17 -8.02
N GLY A 87 5.67 -4.39 -8.62
CA GLY A 87 5.49 -3.81 -9.94
C GLY A 87 5.66 -2.30 -9.99
N GLU A 88 5.29 -1.70 -11.11
CA GLU A 88 5.38 -0.26 -11.32
C GLU A 88 4.16 0.46 -10.72
N HIS A 89 4.44 1.55 -10.00
CA HIS A 89 3.45 2.35 -9.31
C HIS A 89 3.62 3.82 -9.66
N LYS A 90 2.51 4.52 -9.92
CA LYS A 90 2.44 5.97 -9.86
C LYS A 90 2.51 6.41 -8.41
N VAL A 91 3.36 7.38 -8.13
CA VAL A 91 3.54 7.92 -6.79
C VAL A 91 2.83 9.26 -6.71
N VAL A 92 1.87 9.32 -5.80
CA VAL A 92 1.12 10.51 -5.47
C VAL A 92 1.56 10.98 -4.09
N VAL A 93 1.91 12.25 -3.98
CA VAL A 93 2.27 12.89 -2.72
C VAL A 93 1.29 14.01 -2.46
N VAL A 94 0.73 14.02 -1.26
CA VAL A 94 -0.10 15.10 -0.76
C VAL A 94 0.65 15.69 0.43
N ALA A 95 1.24 16.87 0.27
CA ALA A 95 1.90 17.58 1.35
C ALA A 95 1.02 18.72 1.81
N ILE A 96 0.71 18.81 3.10
CA ILE A 96 -0.19 19.83 3.65
C ILE A 96 0.52 20.67 4.69
N ASP A 97 0.24 21.97 4.67
CA ASP A 97 0.69 22.88 5.72
C ASP A 97 -0.06 22.54 7.01
N GLY A 98 0.67 22.11 8.04
CA GLY A 98 0.13 21.62 9.32
C GLY A 98 -0.52 22.66 10.22
N GLY A 99 -1.03 23.76 9.64
CA GLY A 99 -1.93 24.67 10.32
C GLY A 99 -3.21 23.94 10.72
N ALA A 100 -3.24 23.49 11.98
CA ALA A 100 -4.23 22.62 12.60
C ALA A 100 -4.27 21.21 11.99
N ALA A 101 -3.59 20.29 12.67
CA ALA A 101 -3.81 18.86 12.55
C ALA A 101 -5.33 18.59 12.56
N ALA A 102 -5.85 18.07 11.45
CA ALA A 102 -7.16 17.47 11.45
C ALA A 102 -7.07 16.26 12.38
N GLU A 103 -7.63 16.41 13.59
CA GLU A 103 -7.85 15.28 14.48
C GLU A 103 -8.60 14.18 13.71
N PRO A 104 -8.28 12.90 13.92
CA PRO A 104 -8.99 11.82 13.25
C PRO A 104 -10.47 11.98 13.57
N ALA A 105 -11.30 12.11 12.53
CA ALA A 105 -12.75 12.20 12.65
C ALA A 105 -13.24 10.94 13.36
N LYS A 106 -13.36 11.02 14.69
CA LYS A 106 -14.06 10.03 15.50
C LYS A 106 -15.50 10.13 15.05
N ALA A 107 -15.99 9.07 14.37
CA ALA A 107 -17.37 8.93 14.01
C ALA A 107 -18.22 9.09 15.29
N ALA A 108 -18.84 10.25 15.44
CA ALA A 108 -19.77 10.56 16.51
C ALA A 108 -21.09 10.96 15.85
N ASP A 109 -21.97 9.97 15.87
CA ASP A 109 -23.43 10.03 15.96
C ASP A 109 -24.11 11.41 15.85
N SER A 110 -24.92 11.54 14.81
CA SER A 110 -26.22 12.24 14.76
C SER A 110 -26.34 13.63 15.44
N GLY A 111 -26.08 14.70 14.68
CA GLY A 111 -26.53 16.06 14.97
C GLY A 111 -26.09 17.06 13.89
N PRO A 112 -26.82 18.16 13.61
CA PRO A 112 -26.43 19.13 12.58
C PRO A 112 -25.19 19.89 13.05
N ALA A 113 -24.02 19.48 12.58
CA ALA A 113 -22.74 20.07 12.95
C ALA A 113 -22.66 21.54 12.53
N PRO A 114 -22.14 22.45 13.39
CA PRO A 114 -21.81 23.80 12.97
C PRO A 114 -20.74 23.72 11.89
N VAL A 115 -20.95 24.46 10.79
CA VAL A 115 -20.05 24.54 9.64
C VAL A 115 -18.61 24.76 10.11
N ALA A 116 -17.83 23.68 10.16
CA ALA A 116 -16.41 23.74 10.42
C ALA A 116 -15.82 24.66 9.36
N LYS A 117 -15.30 25.82 9.78
CA LYS A 117 -14.51 26.71 8.94
C LYS A 117 -13.49 25.83 8.23
N SER A 118 -13.66 25.66 6.92
CA SER A 118 -12.81 24.78 6.12
C SER A 118 -11.38 25.27 6.29
N VAL A 119 -10.62 24.58 7.13
CA VAL A 119 -9.17 24.75 7.23
C VAL A 119 -8.68 24.47 5.82
N ARG A 120 -8.35 25.53 5.08
CA ARG A 120 -7.80 25.39 3.74
C ARG A 120 -6.39 24.84 3.92
N LEU A 121 -6.29 23.51 3.98
CA LEU A 121 -5.02 22.80 3.92
C LEU A 121 -4.31 23.30 2.66
N LYS A 122 -3.30 24.15 2.85
CA LYS A 122 -2.50 24.68 1.76
C LYS A 122 -1.53 23.57 1.37
N SER A 123 -1.54 23.19 0.09
CA SER A 123 -0.56 22.23 -0.42
C SER A 123 0.85 22.83 -0.31
N LEU A 124 1.78 22.10 0.28
CA LEU A 124 3.20 22.50 0.37
C LEU A 124 3.97 22.21 -0.93
N ILE A 125 3.41 21.38 -1.81
CA ILE A 125 4.01 20.96 -3.07
C ILE A 125 3.08 21.27 -4.26
N PRO A 126 3.61 21.32 -5.49
CA PRO A 126 2.79 21.52 -6.68
C PRO A 126 1.69 20.47 -6.82
N LYS A 127 0.48 20.90 -7.23
CA LYS A 127 -0.72 20.04 -7.30
C LYS A 127 -0.55 18.81 -8.20
N LYS A 128 0.33 18.87 -9.20
CA LYS A 128 0.58 17.76 -10.13
C LYS A 128 1.08 16.49 -9.42
N TYR A 129 1.72 16.63 -8.26
CA TYR A 129 2.17 15.49 -7.48
C TYR A 129 1.04 14.84 -6.68
N SER A 130 -0.08 15.53 -6.48
CA SER A 130 -1.24 15.05 -5.70
C SER A 130 -2.31 14.36 -6.54
N ASP A 131 -2.05 14.11 -7.83
CA ASP A 131 -3.00 13.48 -8.75
C ASP A 131 -2.33 12.35 -9.53
N PRO A 132 -2.86 11.11 -9.50
CA PRO A 132 -2.26 9.96 -10.18
C PRO A 132 -2.22 10.10 -11.71
N THR A 133 -3.04 10.97 -12.30
CA THR A 133 -3.08 11.20 -13.75
C THR A 133 -2.06 12.24 -14.23
N THR A 134 -1.59 13.11 -13.33
CA THR A 134 -0.65 14.20 -13.68
C THR A 134 0.72 14.05 -13.02
N THR A 135 0.85 13.16 -12.03
CA THR A 135 2.13 12.94 -11.37
C THR A 135 3.17 12.37 -12.35
N PRO A 136 4.35 13.00 -12.44
CA PRO A 136 5.45 12.44 -13.21
C PRO A 136 6.17 11.32 -12.44
N LEU A 137 5.86 11.12 -11.15
CA LEU A 137 6.58 10.18 -10.30
C LEU A 137 6.10 8.74 -10.54
N THR A 138 7.05 7.87 -10.89
CA THR A 138 6.84 6.43 -11.01
C THR A 138 7.94 5.71 -10.23
N ARG A 139 7.58 4.66 -9.49
CA ARG A 139 8.51 3.84 -8.71
C ARG A 139 8.18 2.37 -8.87
N LYS A 140 9.22 1.53 -8.93
CA LYS A 140 9.09 0.09 -9.00
C LYS A 140 9.28 -0.51 -7.61
N VAL A 141 8.34 -1.37 -7.22
CA VAL A 141 8.40 -2.16 -6.00
C VAL A 141 8.87 -3.57 -6.37
N VAL A 142 9.92 -4.04 -5.69
CA VAL A 142 10.49 -5.39 -5.86
C VAL A 142 10.29 -6.21 -4.58
N ALA A 143 10.53 -7.52 -4.64
CA ALA A 143 10.37 -8.39 -3.49
C ALA A 143 11.30 -7.96 -2.33
N GLY A 144 10.82 -8.11 -1.10
CA GLY A 144 11.59 -7.81 0.11
C GLY A 144 11.44 -6.36 0.59
N ASP A 145 12.55 -5.76 1.02
CA ASP A 145 12.60 -4.43 1.61
C ASP A 145 12.97 -3.38 0.55
N ASN A 146 12.12 -2.36 0.40
CA ASN A 146 12.29 -1.29 -0.58
C ASN A 146 12.46 0.04 0.16
N VAL A 147 13.65 0.62 0.04
CA VAL A 147 13.92 2.01 0.43
C VAL A 147 13.72 2.90 -0.78
N ILE A 148 12.64 3.69 -0.80
CA ILE A 148 12.25 4.53 -1.92
C ILE A 148 12.15 5.97 -1.46
N ASP A 149 13.15 6.79 -1.79
CA ASP A 149 13.09 8.21 -1.52
C ASP A 149 12.36 8.96 -2.64
N ILE A 150 11.55 9.95 -2.24
CA ILE A 150 10.73 10.77 -3.11
C ILE A 150 11.23 12.21 -3.01
N GLU A 151 12.00 12.61 -4.00
CA GLU A 151 12.44 13.99 -4.13
C GLU A 151 11.53 14.75 -5.09
N ILE A 152 11.03 15.89 -4.61
CA ILE A 152 10.23 16.85 -5.36
C ILE A 152 11.09 18.10 -5.55
N THR A 153 11.42 18.45 -6.79
CA THR A 153 12.39 19.52 -7.11
C THR A 153 11.78 20.71 -7.86
N ASP A 154 10.48 20.70 -8.10
CA ASP A 154 9.78 21.69 -8.94
C ASP A 154 9.53 23.04 -8.26
#